data_AF-A0A2U9IG25-F1
#
_entry.id   AF-A0A2U9IG25-F1
#
_cell.length_a   1.000
_cell.length_b   1.000
_cell.length_c   1.000
_cell.angle_alpha   90.00
_cell.angle_beta   90.00
_cell.angle_gamma   90.00
#
_symmetry.space_group_name_H-M   'P 1'
#
loop_
_entity.id
_entity.type
_entity.pdbx_description
1 polymer ?
#
loop_
_entity_poly.entity_id
_entity_poly.type
_entity_poly.pdbx_seq_one_letter_code
_entity_poly.pdbx_strand_id
1 'polypeptide(L)'
;MPKKKKNEDKAKSEKSKKKSSSKEKFIDPEKLLDEYLDEAIVSLNISYLGLDRDEYKELIKEPFTAAVGQVKSKPKLSTILNRLLANRDGLMEFLAIKLAKIKEISTMNDSQLEFLVYNTKKAIISLIQPLYHEVLKRNRSDLMDILRYNWDLYGIRSPIKCSKCGFNSIMPDFSCKVCGYVMSMKEVKSQIDVINILKDLSNIDPESFKEILSAGYFYYTAEGPIAPSKLKPEPGYLFFEIILNSNEKKTLSSIHSTQQT
;
A
#
# COMPACT_ATOMS: atom_id res chain seq x y z
N MET A 1 68.15 10.21 -41.42
CA MET A 1 68.92 9.44 -40.41
C MET A 1 70.33 9.99 -40.41
N PRO A 2 70.87 10.44 -39.25
CA PRO A 2 71.55 9.55 -38.30
C PRO A 2 71.14 9.78 -36.82
N LYS A 3 71.54 8.85 -35.95
CA LYS A 3 71.10 8.62 -34.55
C LYS A 3 72.15 9.06 -33.49
N LYS A 4 71.65 9.28 -32.25
CA LYS A 4 72.33 9.25 -30.91
C LYS A 4 73.19 10.51 -30.58
N LYS A 5 73.23 11.09 -29.35
CA LYS A 5 73.13 10.60 -27.96
C LYS A 5 73.01 11.81 -26.95
N LYS A 6 72.38 11.57 -25.78
CA LYS A 6 72.61 12.10 -24.39
C LYS A 6 72.99 13.59 -24.15
N ASN A 7 72.12 14.39 -23.51
CA ASN A 7 72.03 14.75 -22.07
C ASN A 7 73.08 15.77 -21.58
N GLU A 8 72.64 16.99 -21.21
CA GLU A 8 72.84 17.59 -19.86
C GLU A 8 72.19 19.00 -19.74
N ASP A 9 71.30 19.09 -18.75
CA ASP A 9 70.93 20.18 -17.86
C ASP A 9 71.01 21.66 -18.28
N LYS A 10 69.83 22.30 -18.31
CA LYS A 10 69.62 23.54 -17.53
C LYS A 10 68.24 23.54 -16.87
N ALA A 11 68.28 23.42 -15.55
CA ALA A 11 67.19 23.69 -14.64
C ALA A 11 66.55 25.06 -14.91
N LYS A 12 65.23 25.04 -15.15
CA LYS A 12 64.34 26.17 -14.83
C LYS A 12 63.18 25.64 -14.01
N SER A 13 63.32 25.87 -12.72
CA SER A 13 62.24 25.92 -11.75
C SER A 13 61.20 26.98 -12.13
N GLU A 14 59.99 26.79 -11.57
CA GLU A 14 58.87 27.73 -11.48
C GLU A 14 57.91 27.80 -12.68
N LYS A 15 56.60 27.58 -12.58
CA LYS A 15 55.67 27.38 -11.45
C LYS A 15 54.53 26.53 -12.01
N SER A 16 54.34 25.31 -11.50
CA SER A 16 53.09 24.60 -11.73
C SER A 16 51.98 25.36 -10.99
N LYS A 17 51.10 26.02 -11.75
CA LYS A 17 49.82 26.52 -11.22
C LYS A 17 49.07 25.30 -10.68
N LYS A 18 49.16 25.05 -9.37
CA LYS A 18 48.21 24.18 -8.66
C LYS A 18 46.82 24.71 -9.00
N LYS A 19 46.08 23.96 -9.83
CA LYS A 19 44.64 24.13 -9.99
C LYS A 19 44.06 24.08 -8.57
N SER A 20 43.62 25.22 -8.06
CA SER A 20 42.73 25.23 -6.90
C SER A 20 41.52 24.42 -7.33
N SER A 21 41.30 23.26 -6.70
CA SER A 21 40.03 22.57 -6.80
C SER A 21 38.98 23.52 -6.22
N SER A 22 38.36 24.30 -7.09
CA SER A 22 37.15 25.05 -6.76
C SER A 22 36.17 24.00 -6.26
N LYS A 23 35.88 23.99 -4.96
CA LYS A 23 34.78 23.21 -4.39
C LYS A 23 33.56 23.51 -5.25
N GLU A 24 33.08 22.51 -5.98
CA GLU A 24 31.90 22.68 -6.83
C GLU A 24 30.74 23.09 -5.92
N LYS A 25 30.26 24.33 -6.05
CA LYS A 25 29.11 24.82 -5.29
C LYS A 25 27.85 24.26 -5.93
N PHE A 26 27.30 23.22 -5.34
CA PHE A 26 25.96 22.73 -5.65
C PHE A 26 24.93 23.60 -4.92
N ILE A 27 23.73 23.68 -5.51
CA ILE A 27 22.59 24.32 -4.87
C ILE A 27 22.13 23.49 -3.67
N ASP A 28 21.81 24.15 -2.56
CA ASP A 28 21.21 23.56 -1.38
C ASP A 28 19.68 23.50 -1.56
N PRO A 29 19.09 22.30 -1.72
CA PRO A 29 17.66 22.15 -2.00
C PRO A 29 16.77 22.58 -0.82
N GLU A 30 17.26 22.51 0.41
CA GLU A 30 16.45 22.87 1.59
C GLU A 30 16.30 24.39 1.70
N LYS A 31 17.38 25.13 1.48
CA LYS A 31 17.32 26.60 1.39
C LYS A 31 16.47 27.05 0.22
N LEU A 32 16.58 26.34 -0.90
CA LEU A 32 15.76 26.65 -2.07
C LEU A 32 14.26 26.38 -1.82
N LEU A 33 13.94 25.34 -1.05
CA LEU A 33 12.58 25.07 -0.62
C LEU A 33 12.07 26.21 0.27
N ASP A 34 12.85 26.70 1.24
CA ASP A 34 12.45 27.82 2.09
C ASP A 34 12.07 29.08 1.30
N GLU A 35 12.82 29.37 0.24
CA GLU A 35 12.56 30.48 -0.66
C GLU A 35 11.29 30.29 -1.50
N TYR A 36 10.96 29.06 -1.88
CA TYR A 36 9.84 28.74 -2.77
C TYR A 36 8.61 28.14 -2.08
N LEU A 37 8.62 28.02 -0.75
CA LEU A 37 7.66 27.23 -0.01
C LEU A 37 6.21 27.67 -0.26
N ASP A 38 5.93 28.97 -0.15
CA ASP A 38 4.57 29.51 -0.26
C ASP A 38 4.01 29.30 -1.69
N GLU A 39 4.82 29.56 -2.72
CA GLU A 39 4.44 29.31 -4.12
C GLU A 39 4.29 27.81 -4.42
N ALA A 40 5.12 26.96 -3.81
CA ALA A 40 5.05 25.51 -3.95
C ALA A 40 3.77 24.94 -3.31
N ILE A 41 3.39 25.40 -2.12
CA ILE A 41 2.15 25.00 -1.42
C ILE A 41 0.93 25.29 -2.30
N VAL A 42 0.87 26.49 -2.88
CA VAL A 42 -0.22 26.90 -3.78
C VAL A 42 -0.21 26.07 -5.06
N SER A 43 0.96 25.88 -5.67
CA SER A 43 1.09 25.17 -6.95
C SER A 43 0.79 23.67 -6.84
N LEU A 44 1.11 23.05 -5.70
CA LEU A 44 0.75 21.67 -5.40
C LEU A 44 -0.71 21.52 -4.97
N ASN A 45 -1.43 22.64 -4.79
CA ASN A 45 -2.80 22.72 -4.32
C ASN A 45 -2.99 21.99 -2.98
N ILE A 46 -2.15 22.28 -1.99
CA ILE A 46 -2.21 21.67 -0.64
C ILE A 46 -2.39 22.70 0.48
N SER A 47 -2.62 23.97 0.15
CA SER A 47 -2.86 25.05 1.11
C SER A 47 -4.06 24.80 2.02
N TYR A 48 -5.08 24.10 1.51
CA TYR A 48 -6.29 23.76 2.26
C TYR A 48 -6.04 22.79 3.43
N LEU A 49 -4.88 22.14 3.49
CA LEU A 49 -4.51 21.29 4.63
C LEU A 49 -4.32 22.12 5.91
N GLY A 50 -4.07 23.44 5.80
CA GLY A 50 -3.95 24.34 6.93
C GLY A 50 -2.82 23.95 7.89
N LEU A 51 -1.71 23.46 7.35
CA LEU A 51 -0.51 23.12 8.12
C LEU A 51 0.28 24.39 8.44
N ASP A 52 1.09 24.35 9.49
CA ASP A 52 2.06 25.42 9.71
C ASP A 52 3.23 25.35 8.71
N ARG A 53 4.06 26.40 8.69
CA ARG A 53 5.14 26.53 7.70
C ARG A 53 6.17 25.40 7.83
N ASP A 54 6.48 24.96 9.05
CA ASP A 54 7.46 23.91 9.31
C ASP A 54 6.90 22.53 8.96
N GLU A 55 5.62 22.28 9.26
CA GLU A 55 4.88 21.09 8.83
C GLU A 55 4.84 20.97 7.29
N TYR A 56 4.54 22.06 6.57
CA TYR A 56 4.58 22.06 5.11
C TYR A 56 5.99 21.80 4.57
N LYS A 57 7.00 22.42 5.17
CA LYS A 57 8.39 22.20 4.78
C LYS A 57 8.76 20.74 4.94
N GLU A 58 8.48 20.14 6.08
CA GLU A 58 8.78 18.72 6.35
C GLU A 58 7.99 17.78 5.41
N LEU A 59 6.74 18.12 5.10
CA LEU A 59 5.89 17.36 4.19
C LEU A 59 6.46 17.32 2.75
N ILE A 60 7.00 18.43 2.26
CA ILE A 60 7.42 18.62 0.85
C ILE A 60 8.93 18.39 0.66
N LYS A 61 9.73 18.42 1.73
CA LYS A 61 11.20 18.40 1.71
C LYS A 61 11.80 17.29 0.84
N GLU A 62 11.42 16.05 1.08
CA GLU A 62 11.96 14.89 0.38
C GLU A 62 11.67 14.92 -1.14
N PRO A 63 10.40 15.04 -1.60
CA PRO A 63 10.12 15.06 -3.03
C PRO A 63 10.69 16.30 -3.72
N PHE A 64 10.71 17.46 -3.04
CA PHE A 64 11.31 18.68 -3.59
C PHE A 64 12.81 18.53 -3.78
N THR A 65 13.52 18.00 -2.78
CA THR A 65 14.96 17.74 -2.84
C THR A 65 15.29 16.79 -3.99
N ALA A 66 14.51 15.72 -4.15
CA ALA A 66 14.65 14.78 -5.26
C ALA A 66 14.43 15.45 -6.63
N ALA A 67 13.44 16.35 -6.73
CA ALA A 67 13.13 17.07 -7.97
C ALA A 67 14.18 18.12 -8.34
N VAL A 68 14.85 18.73 -7.36
CA VAL A 68 15.99 19.64 -7.58
C VAL A 68 17.19 18.87 -8.12
N GLY A 69 17.56 17.76 -7.46
CA GLY A 69 18.72 16.94 -7.80
C GLY A 69 20.07 17.65 -7.58
N GLN A 70 21.14 17.13 -8.18
CA GLN A 70 22.48 17.72 -8.08
C GLN A 70 22.72 18.74 -9.19
N VAL A 71 22.30 19.99 -8.96
CA VAL A 71 22.43 21.07 -9.95
C VAL A 71 23.41 22.15 -9.50
N LYS A 72 24.16 22.69 -10.47
CA LYS A 72 25.13 23.78 -10.26
C LYS A 72 24.51 25.18 -10.35
N SER A 73 23.33 25.30 -10.96
CA SER A 73 22.57 26.54 -11.09
C SER A 73 21.20 26.39 -10.45
N LYS A 74 20.68 27.49 -9.90
CA LYS A 74 19.36 27.55 -9.27
C LYS A 74 18.26 27.27 -10.30
N PRO A 75 17.55 26.13 -10.21
CA PRO A 75 16.45 25.84 -11.11
C PRO A 75 15.26 26.76 -10.80
N LYS A 76 14.48 27.10 -11.83
CA LYS A 76 13.21 27.83 -11.66
C LYS A 76 12.20 26.94 -10.97
N LEU A 77 11.33 27.51 -10.13
CA LEU A 77 10.27 26.78 -9.46
C LEU A 77 9.40 25.97 -10.45
N SER A 78 9.02 26.56 -11.59
CA SER A 78 8.25 25.85 -12.63
C SER A 78 8.93 24.58 -13.14
N THR A 79 10.26 24.56 -13.22
CA THR A 79 11.03 23.36 -13.61
C THR A 79 10.96 22.28 -12.53
N ILE A 80 11.02 22.67 -11.26
CA ILE A 80 10.92 21.75 -10.12
C ILE A 80 9.50 21.17 -10.05
N LEU A 81 8.48 22.03 -10.16
CA LEU A 81 7.06 21.63 -10.14
C LEU A 81 6.73 20.66 -11.27
N ASN A 82 7.22 20.90 -12.49
CA ASN A 82 7.01 19.97 -13.61
C ASN A 82 7.58 18.57 -13.32
N ARG A 83 8.73 18.49 -12.63
CA ARG A 83 9.32 17.21 -12.22
C ARG A 83 8.52 16.54 -11.11
N LEU A 84 8.09 17.30 -10.11
CA LEU A 84 7.23 16.82 -9.02
C LEU A 84 5.90 16.26 -9.56
N LEU A 85 5.27 16.98 -10.47
CA LEU A 85 3.96 16.66 -11.02
C LEU A 85 4.00 15.61 -12.14
N ALA A 86 5.18 15.25 -12.65
CA ALA A 86 5.34 14.20 -13.65
C ALA A 86 4.77 12.85 -13.16
N ASN A 87 4.79 12.61 -11.84
CA ASN A 87 4.07 11.51 -11.20
C ASN A 87 3.22 12.06 -10.04
N ARG A 88 2.23 12.90 -10.38
CA ARG A 88 1.32 13.51 -9.40
C ARG A 88 0.70 12.47 -8.46
N ASP A 89 0.29 11.34 -9.02
CA ASP A 89 -0.37 10.26 -8.32
C ASP A 89 0.50 9.61 -7.24
N GLY A 90 1.78 9.37 -7.54
CA GLY A 90 2.74 8.87 -6.56
C GLY A 90 3.20 9.94 -5.58
N LEU A 91 3.25 11.21 -6.03
CA LEU A 91 3.54 12.34 -5.15
C LEU A 91 2.45 12.49 -4.07
N MET A 92 1.17 12.48 -4.44
CA MET A 92 0.07 12.62 -3.47
C MET A 92 0.03 11.46 -2.48
N GLU A 93 0.30 10.24 -2.94
CA GLU A 93 0.46 9.08 -2.04
C GLU A 93 1.61 9.26 -1.06
N PHE A 94 2.78 9.72 -1.56
CA PHE A 94 3.91 10.03 -0.71
C PHE A 94 3.56 11.10 0.35
N LEU A 95 2.93 12.19 -0.08
CA LEU A 95 2.55 13.29 0.81
C LEU A 95 1.53 12.80 1.86
N ALA A 96 0.56 11.96 1.49
CA ALA A 96 -0.38 11.39 2.46
C ALA A 96 0.33 10.53 3.51
N ILE A 97 1.25 9.65 3.10
CA ILE A 97 2.04 8.83 4.01
C ILE A 97 2.88 9.71 4.94
N LYS A 98 3.51 10.76 4.41
CA LYS A 98 4.32 11.68 5.19
C LYS A 98 3.47 12.50 6.17
N LEU A 99 2.29 12.95 5.75
CA LEU A 99 1.32 13.64 6.61
C LEU A 99 0.92 12.76 7.82
N ALA A 100 0.63 11.48 7.58
CA ALA A 100 0.32 10.52 8.65
C ALA A 100 1.50 10.20 9.58
N LYS A 101 2.74 10.57 9.21
CA LYS A 101 3.94 10.44 10.05
C LYS A 101 4.22 11.69 10.87
N ILE A 102 3.94 12.88 10.34
CA ILE A 102 4.18 14.14 11.04
C ILE A 102 3.07 14.45 12.04
N LYS A 103 1.87 13.91 11.84
CA LYS A 103 0.69 14.24 12.64
C LYS A 103 -0.14 13.01 12.96
N GLU A 104 -0.64 12.94 14.19
CA GLU A 104 -1.55 11.88 14.60
C GLU A 104 -2.92 12.06 13.92
N ILE A 105 -3.45 10.99 13.32
CA ILE A 105 -4.73 11.00 12.59
C ILE A 105 -5.89 11.54 13.45
N SER A 106 -5.89 11.22 14.76
CA SER A 106 -6.90 11.68 15.73
C SER A 106 -6.92 13.20 15.92
N THR A 107 -5.82 13.88 15.61
CA THR A 107 -5.65 15.34 15.78
C THR A 107 -5.85 16.12 14.47
N MET A 108 -6.01 15.41 13.34
CA MET A 108 -6.15 16.02 12.03
C MET A 108 -7.47 16.77 11.89
N ASN A 109 -7.48 17.87 11.13
CA ASN A 109 -8.75 18.48 10.71
C ASN A 109 -9.41 17.65 9.60
N ASP A 110 -10.64 18.00 9.20
CA ASP A 110 -11.39 17.23 8.21
C ASP A 110 -10.73 17.23 6.83
N SER A 111 -10.15 18.36 6.42
CA SER A 111 -9.41 18.46 5.15
C SER A 111 -8.19 17.55 5.09
N GLN A 112 -7.46 17.42 6.20
CA GLN A 112 -6.31 16.52 6.33
C GLN A 112 -6.75 15.05 6.33
N LEU A 113 -7.85 14.73 7.02
CA LEU A 113 -8.41 13.38 7.04
C LEU A 113 -8.90 12.97 5.64
N GLU A 114 -9.62 13.85 4.94
CA GLU A 114 -10.02 13.66 3.55
C GLU A 114 -8.82 13.41 2.66
N PHE A 115 -7.79 14.26 2.75
CA PHE A 115 -6.57 14.11 1.98
C PHE A 115 -5.92 12.73 2.19
N LEU A 116 -5.84 12.24 3.43
CA LEU A 116 -5.35 10.89 3.70
C LEU A 116 -6.21 9.82 3.04
N VAL A 117 -7.53 9.86 3.27
CA VAL A 117 -8.47 8.84 2.77
C VAL A 117 -8.40 8.74 1.24
N TYR A 118 -8.32 9.87 0.52
CA TYR A 118 -8.25 9.89 -0.94
C TYR A 118 -6.90 9.44 -1.50
N ASN A 119 -5.80 9.69 -0.79
CA ASN A 119 -4.46 9.55 -1.37
C ASN A 119 -3.64 8.40 -0.78
N THR A 120 -4.12 7.68 0.23
CA THR A 120 -3.31 6.62 0.88
C THR A 120 -2.94 5.46 -0.02
N LYS A 121 -3.76 5.14 -1.03
CA LYS A 121 -3.54 4.04 -2.00
C LYS A 121 -3.00 2.77 -1.31
N LYS A 122 -1.77 2.33 -1.61
CA LYS A 122 -1.21 1.08 -1.06
C LYS A 122 -0.89 1.18 0.43
N ALA A 123 -0.63 2.38 0.94
CA ALA A 123 -0.44 2.60 2.36
C ALA A 123 -1.73 2.45 3.18
N ILE A 124 -2.89 2.23 2.54
CA ILE A 124 -4.12 1.89 3.27
C ILE A 124 -3.92 0.66 4.14
N ILE A 125 -3.12 -0.34 3.75
CA ILE A 125 -2.92 -1.57 4.54
C ILE A 125 -2.38 -1.25 5.94
N SER A 126 -1.46 -0.29 6.06
CA SER A 126 -0.88 0.11 7.35
C SER A 126 -1.73 1.16 8.09
N LEU A 127 -2.55 1.92 7.38
CA LEU A 127 -3.30 3.05 7.95
C LEU A 127 -4.80 2.77 8.12
N ILE A 128 -5.31 1.63 7.66
CA ILE A 128 -6.75 1.37 7.61
C ILE A 128 -7.39 1.39 9.00
N GLN A 129 -6.72 0.86 10.03
CA GLN A 129 -7.28 0.82 11.37
C GLN A 129 -7.46 2.23 11.94
N PRO A 130 -6.43 3.09 12.05
CA PRO A 130 -6.63 4.43 12.58
C PRO A 130 -7.58 5.27 11.70
N LEU A 131 -7.53 5.12 10.37
CA LEU A 131 -8.47 5.80 9.47
C LEU A 131 -9.92 5.37 9.70
N TYR A 132 -10.18 4.07 9.78
CA TYR A 132 -11.52 3.52 10.04
C TYR A 132 -12.11 4.05 11.35
N HIS A 133 -11.33 4.02 12.43
CA HIS A 133 -11.81 4.48 13.74
C HIS A 133 -12.07 5.98 13.76
N GLU A 134 -11.20 6.79 13.13
CA GLU A 134 -11.39 8.24 13.10
C GLU A 134 -12.58 8.65 12.23
N VAL A 135 -12.73 8.02 11.05
CA VAL A 135 -13.89 8.24 10.18
C VAL A 135 -15.20 7.85 10.88
N LEU A 136 -15.20 6.70 11.57
CA LEU A 136 -16.37 6.24 12.34
C LEU A 136 -16.69 7.21 13.49
N LYS A 137 -15.68 7.64 14.25
CA LYS A 137 -15.83 8.58 15.38
C LYS A 137 -16.40 9.93 14.93
N ARG A 138 -16.03 10.40 13.74
CA ARG A 138 -16.54 11.66 13.16
C ARG A 138 -17.87 11.52 12.41
N ASN A 139 -18.43 10.31 12.32
CA ASN A 139 -19.62 10.02 11.54
C ASN A 139 -19.51 10.44 10.05
N ARG A 140 -18.32 10.31 9.45
CA ARG A 140 -18.06 10.64 8.05
C ARG A 140 -18.34 9.45 7.13
N SER A 141 -19.62 9.11 6.95
CA SER A 141 -20.02 7.96 6.14
C SER A 141 -19.55 8.05 4.68
N ASP A 142 -19.45 9.27 4.15
CA ASP A 142 -18.89 9.55 2.83
C ASP A 142 -17.44 9.06 2.70
N LEU A 143 -16.60 9.27 3.72
CA LEU A 143 -15.22 8.79 3.75
C LEU A 143 -15.13 7.28 4.01
N MET A 144 -16.12 6.71 4.71
CA MET A 144 -16.18 5.27 4.95
C MET A 144 -16.32 4.50 3.63
N ASP A 145 -17.16 4.97 2.72
CA ASP A 145 -17.35 4.33 1.42
C ASP A 145 -16.11 4.44 0.54
N ILE A 146 -15.39 5.57 0.61
CA ILE A 146 -14.10 5.73 -0.08
C ILE A 146 -13.04 4.81 0.51
N LEU A 147 -13.00 4.64 1.84
CA LEU A 147 -12.10 3.67 2.47
C LEU A 147 -12.38 2.24 2.00
N ARG A 148 -13.65 1.84 1.88
CA ARG A 148 -14.02 0.52 1.36
C ARG A 148 -13.55 0.34 -0.07
N TYR A 149 -13.82 1.33 -0.93
CA TYR A 149 -13.37 1.31 -2.31
C TYR A 149 -11.84 1.21 -2.43
N ASN A 150 -11.10 2.03 -1.67
CA ASN A 150 -9.64 2.00 -1.67
C ASN A 150 -9.09 0.69 -1.09
N TRP A 151 -9.78 0.10 -0.12
CA TRP A 151 -9.41 -1.21 0.42
C TRP A 151 -9.60 -2.32 -0.61
N ASP A 152 -10.68 -2.31 -1.38
CA ASP A 152 -10.91 -3.31 -2.42
C ASP A 152 -9.87 -3.19 -3.55
N LEU A 153 -9.41 -1.97 -3.86
CA LEU A 153 -8.38 -1.74 -4.88
C LEU A 153 -6.96 -2.07 -4.42
N TYR A 154 -6.58 -1.60 -3.23
CA TYR A 154 -5.19 -1.55 -2.77
C TYR A 154 -4.92 -2.34 -1.50
N GLY A 155 -5.96 -2.77 -0.80
CA GLY A 155 -5.88 -3.52 0.45
C GLY A 155 -5.56 -5.00 0.24
N ILE A 156 -5.77 -5.77 1.30
CA ILE A 156 -5.61 -7.22 1.26
C ILE A 156 -6.90 -7.82 0.66
N ARG A 157 -6.75 -8.57 -0.43
CA ARG A 157 -7.87 -9.22 -1.12
C ARG A 157 -8.37 -10.45 -0.34
N SER A 158 -9.20 -10.20 0.67
CA SER A 158 -9.93 -11.28 1.34
C SER A 158 -11.21 -11.63 0.58
N PRO A 159 -11.52 -12.91 0.37
CA PRO A 159 -12.79 -13.33 -0.21
C PRO A 159 -13.97 -13.21 0.78
N ILE A 160 -13.70 -12.89 2.05
CA ILE A 160 -14.72 -12.83 3.10
C ILE A 160 -14.87 -11.39 3.61
N LYS A 161 -16.09 -10.86 3.43
CA LYS A 161 -16.55 -9.56 3.93
C LYS A 161 -16.87 -9.63 5.43
N CYS A 162 -16.35 -8.69 6.21
CA CYS A 162 -16.66 -8.56 7.62
C CYS A 162 -18.13 -8.16 7.82
N SER A 163 -18.86 -8.93 8.65
CA SER A 163 -20.27 -8.67 8.99
C SER A 163 -20.49 -7.36 9.78
N LYS A 164 -19.44 -6.79 10.40
CA LYS A 164 -19.53 -5.55 11.19
C LYS A 164 -19.17 -4.29 10.40
N CYS A 165 -17.98 -4.23 9.81
CA CYS A 165 -17.54 -3.02 9.10
C CYS A 165 -17.85 -3.05 7.59
N GLY A 166 -18.16 -4.22 7.03
CA GLY A 166 -18.47 -4.38 5.61
C GLY A 166 -17.26 -4.36 4.68
N PHE A 167 -16.03 -4.43 5.19
CA PHE A 167 -14.83 -4.54 4.36
C PHE A 167 -14.52 -5.99 4.01
N ASN A 168 -13.98 -6.25 2.82
CA ASN A 168 -13.40 -7.54 2.43
C ASN A 168 -12.06 -7.75 3.12
N SER A 169 -12.08 -8.03 4.43
CA SER A 169 -10.91 -7.88 5.29
C SER A 169 -10.79 -8.92 6.39
N ILE A 170 -11.55 -10.02 6.30
CA ILE A 170 -11.42 -11.12 7.25
C ILE A 170 -10.15 -11.91 6.91
N MET A 171 -9.32 -12.18 7.90
CA MET A 171 -8.08 -12.93 7.77
C MET A 171 -8.31 -14.41 8.09
N PRO A 172 -7.37 -15.32 7.78
CA PRO A 172 -7.50 -16.76 8.04
C PRO A 172 -7.82 -17.15 9.49
N ASP A 173 -7.48 -16.29 10.46
CA ASP A 173 -7.82 -16.45 11.88
C ASP A 173 -9.24 -15.93 12.22
N PHE A 174 -10.04 -15.61 11.20
CA PHE A 174 -11.36 -14.97 11.24
C PHE A 174 -11.40 -13.57 11.86
N SER A 175 -10.25 -12.95 12.12
CA SER A 175 -10.18 -11.56 12.58
C SER A 175 -10.33 -10.59 11.41
N CYS A 176 -11.01 -9.48 11.64
CA CYS A 176 -11.12 -8.40 10.69
C CYS A 176 -9.90 -7.48 10.79
N LYS A 177 -9.13 -7.36 9.71
CA LYS A 177 -7.96 -6.46 9.66
C LYS A 177 -8.32 -4.98 9.87
N VAL A 178 -9.55 -4.58 9.55
CA VAL A 178 -10.03 -3.19 9.60
C VAL A 178 -10.57 -2.81 10.98
N CYS A 179 -11.58 -3.53 11.49
CA CYS A 179 -12.27 -3.17 12.74
C CYS A 179 -11.94 -4.09 13.93
N GLY A 180 -11.13 -5.13 13.73
CA GLY A 180 -10.76 -6.08 14.80
C GLY A 180 -11.85 -7.07 15.21
N TYR A 181 -13.05 -7.02 14.61
CA TYR A 181 -14.09 -8.01 14.89
C TYR A 181 -13.65 -9.42 14.48
N VAL A 182 -13.88 -10.41 15.36
CA VAL A 182 -13.61 -11.82 15.08
C VAL A 182 -14.91 -12.50 14.69
N MET A 183 -14.99 -12.99 13.45
CA MET A 183 -16.15 -13.72 12.96
C MET A 183 -16.15 -15.15 13.48
N SER A 184 -17.33 -15.65 13.83
CA SER A 184 -17.50 -17.06 14.11
C SER A 184 -17.43 -17.89 12.83
N MET A 185 -16.99 -19.15 12.95
CA MET A 185 -17.05 -20.13 11.86
C MET A 185 -18.46 -20.21 11.24
N LYS A 186 -19.51 -20.08 12.06
CA LYS A 186 -20.89 -20.09 11.60
C LYS A 186 -21.19 -18.92 10.65
N GLU A 187 -20.75 -17.70 10.99
CA GLU A 187 -20.93 -16.53 10.12
C GLU A 187 -20.17 -16.70 8.80
N VAL A 188 -18.92 -17.15 8.86
CA VAL A 188 -18.10 -17.38 7.65
C VAL A 188 -18.78 -18.40 6.73
N LYS A 189 -19.21 -19.54 7.27
CA LYS A 189 -19.89 -20.58 6.51
C LYS A 189 -21.21 -20.11 5.89
N SER A 190 -21.96 -19.29 6.61
CA SER A 190 -23.21 -18.71 6.11
C SER A 190 -22.96 -17.77 4.94
N GLN A 191 -21.83 -17.07 4.94
CA GLN A 191 -21.48 -16.12 3.90
C GLN A 191 -20.98 -16.81 2.62
N ILE A 192 -20.19 -17.87 2.75
CA ILE A 192 -19.64 -18.62 1.61
C ILE A 192 -20.62 -19.68 1.07
N ASP A 193 -21.72 -19.93 1.77
CA ASP A 193 -22.71 -20.96 1.46
C ASP A 193 -22.09 -22.35 1.23
N VAL A 194 -21.52 -22.91 2.30
CA VAL A 194 -20.76 -24.18 2.28
C VAL A 194 -21.47 -25.31 1.56
N ILE A 195 -22.79 -25.42 1.70
CA ILE A 195 -23.52 -26.54 1.10
C ILE A 195 -23.54 -26.42 -0.41
N ASN A 196 -23.87 -25.24 -0.93
CA ASN A 196 -23.94 -25.03 -2.37
C ASN A 196 -22.55 -25.05 -3.01
N ILE A 197 -21.54 -24.43 -2.39
CA ILE A 197 -20.19 -24.41 -2.97
C ILE A 197 -19.56 -25.80 -3.06
N LEU A 198 -19.79 -26.66 -2.06
CA LEU A 198 -19.29 -28.04 -2.10
C LEU A 198 -20.14 -28.94 -2.99
N LYS A 199 -21.44 -28.66 -3.16
CA LYS A 199 -22.27 -29.32 -4.16
C LYS A 199 -21.81 -28.98 -5.59
N ASP A 200 -21.42 -27.74 -5.85
CA ASP A 200 -20.87 -27.35 -7.15
C ASP A 200 -19.51 -28.03 -7.37
N LEU A 201 -18.66 -28.08 -6.33
CA LEU A 201 -17.40 -28.81 -6.38
C LEU A 201 -17.63 -30.30 -6.67
N SER A 202 -18.67 -30.94 -6.12
CA SER A 202 -18.93 -32.37 -6.37
C SER A 202 -19.22 -32.67 -7.84
N ASN A 203 -19.73 -31.70 -8.60
CA ASN A 203 -19.97 -31.83 -10.03
C ASN A 203 -18.70 -31.59 -10.88
N ILE A 204 -17.80 -30.72 -10.41
CA ILE A 204 -16.61 -30.29 -11.15
C ILE A 204 -15.39 -31.17 -10.84
N ASP A 205 -15.17 -31.48 -9.56
CA ASP A 205 -14.05 -32.28 -9.05
C ASP A 205 -14.54 -33.23 -7.93
N PRO A 206 -15.16 -34.36 -8.30
CA PRO A 206 -15.71 -35.33 -7.35
C PRO A 206 -14.67 -35.91 -6.39
N GLU A 207 -13.41 -36.01 -6.82
CA GLU A 207 -12.32 -36.58 -6.01
C GLU A 207 -11.94 -35.63 -4.87
N SER A 208 -11.77 -34.33 -5.15
CA SER A 208 -11.58 -33.32 -4.09
C SER A 208 -12.75 -33.31 -3.12
N PHE A 209 -13.98 -33.41 -3.62
CA PHE A 209 -15.17 -33.41 -2.79
C PHE A 209 -15.22 -34.61 -1.83
N LYS A 210 -14.90 -35.83 -2.30
CA LYS A 210 -14.79 -37.02 -1.45
C LYS A 210 -13.72 -36.86 -0.37
N GLU A 211 -12.58 -36.29 -0.72
CA GLU A 211 -11.51 -36.01 0.23
C GLU A 211 -11.98 -35.06 1.33
N ILE A 212 -12.63 -33.95 0.97
CA ILE A 212 -13.17 -32.96 1.91
C ILE A 212 -14.19 -33.60 2.85
N LEU A 213 -15.09 -34.44 2.34
CA LEU A 213 -16.06 -35.16 3.16
C LEU A 213 -15.39 -36.09 4.18
N SER A 214 -14.37 -36.83 3.75
CA SER A 214 -13.61 -37.75 4.59
C SER A 214 -12.82 -37.00 5.67
N ALA A 215 -12.03 -36.00 5.27
CA ALA A 215 -11.22 -35.18 6.18
C ALA A 215 -12.09 -34.36 7.13
N GLY A 216 -13.24 -33.89 6.66
CA GLY A 216 -14.16 -33.07 7.42
C GLY A 216 -13.80 -31.59 7.50
N TYR A 217 -12.91 -31.13 6.64
CA TYR A 217 -12.57 -29.72 6.48
C TYR A 217 -12.03 -29.48 5.07
N PHE A 218 -11.96 -28.20 4.69
CA PHE A 218 -11.36 -27.75 3.44
C PHE A 218 -10.76 -26.36 3.62
N TYR A 219 -9.94 -25.91 2.66
CA TYR A 219 -9.46 -24.54 2.61
C TYR A 219 -10.30 -23.74 1.63
N TYR A 220 -10.79 -22.58 2.03
CA TYR A 220 -11.48 -21.65 1.15
C TYR A 220 -10.52 -20.53 0.70
N THR A 221 -10.54 -20.18 -0.58
CA THR A 221 -9.76 -19.08 -1.17
C THR A 221 -10.65 -18.21 -2.06
N ALA A 222 -10.08 -17.21 -2.74
CA ALA A 222 -10.80 -16.40 -3.72
C ALA A 222 -11.29 -17.22 -4.93
N GLU A 223 -10.63 -18.34 -5.23
CA GLU A 223 -10.95 -19.24 -6.33
C GLU A 223 -11.97 -20.31 -5.93
N GLY A 224 -12.22 -20.51 -4.63
CA GLY A 224 -13.21 -21.45 -4.11
C GLY A 224 -12.63 -22.48 -3.12
N PRO A 225 -13.30 -23.64 -2.96
CA PRO A 225 -12.90 -24.67 -2.01
C PRO A 225 -11.74 -25.52 -2.57
N ILE A 226 -10.74 -25.77 -1.72
CA ILE A 226 -9.55 -26.58 -2.01
C ILE A 226 -9.49 -27.73 -0.99
N ALA A 227 -9.35 -28.95 -1.50
CA ALA A 227 -9.16 -30.13 -0.65
C ALA A 227 -7.82 -30.05 0.10
N PRO A 228 -7.71 -30.59 1.33
CA PRO A 228 -6.51 -30.47 2.16
C PRO A 228 -5.20 -30.89 1.46
N SER A 229 -5.22 -31.96 0.67
CA SER A 229 -4.05 -32.48 -0.05
C SER A 229 -3.58 -31.58 -1.19
N LYS A 230 -4.47 -30.74 -1.73
CA LYS A 230 -4.20 -29.86 -2.87
C LYS A 230 -3.75 -28.46 -2.45
N LEU A 231 -3.71 -28.17 -1.15
CA LEU A 231 -3.24 -26.89 -0.66
C LEU A 231 -1.78 -26.67 -1.05
N LYS A 232 -1.53 -25.61 -1.81
CA LYS A 232 -0.20 -25.10 -2.11
C LYS A 232 -0.13 -23.66 -1.61
N PRO A 233 0.45 -23.43 -0.41
CA PRO A 233 0.55 -22.09 0.13
C PRO A 233 1.40 -21.21 -0.80
N GLU A 234 0.78 -20.19 -1.36
CA GLU A 234 1.45 -19.19 -2.18
C GLU A 234 1.53 -17.85 -1.42
N PRO A 235 2.67 -17.14 -1.46
CA PRO A 235 2.80 -15.84 -0.83
C PRO A 235 1.73 -14.86 -1.35
N GLY A 236 1.01 -14.22 -0.42
CA GLY A 236 -0.01 -13.22 -0.76
C GLY A 236 -1.42 -13.78 -0.94
N TYR A 237 -1.62 -15.10 -0.90
CA TYR A 237 -2.94 -15.72 -0.91
C TYR A 237 -3.42 -16.02 0.51
N LEU A 238 -4.74 -15.92 0.71
CA LEU A 238 -5.39 -16.21 1.97
C LEU A 238 -6.13 -17.54 1.87
N PHE A 239 -5.87 -18.41 2.85
CA PHE A 239 -6.45 -19.75 2.95
C PHE A 239 -7.22 -19.85 4.26
N PHE A 240 -8.53 -20.05 4.18
CA PHE A 240 -9.39 -20.13 5.36
C PHE A 240 -9.72 -21.60 5.61
N GLU A 241 -9.30 -22.14 6.76
CA GLU A 241 -9.67 -23.51 7.12
C GLU A 241 -11.14 -23.54 7.57
N ILE A 242 -11.98 -24.25 6.83
CA ILE A 242 -13.41 -24.38 7.10
C ILE A 242 -13.70 -25.82 7.55
N ILE A 243 -14.04 -25.99 8.83
CA ILE A 243 -14.31 -27.29 9.44
C ILE A 243 -15.78 -27.64 9.29
N LEU A 244 -16.13 -28.78 8.68
CA LEU A 244 -17.51 -29.24 8.52
C LEU A 244 -18.11 -29.78 9.81
N ASN A 245 -19.33 -29.37 10.13
CA ASN A 245 -20.09 -29.93 11.24
C ASN A 245 -20.84 -31.22 10.83
N SER A 246 -21.36 -31.94 11.82
CA SER A 246 -22.04 -33.22 11.58
C SER A 246 -23.28 -33.11 10.69
N ASN A 247 -23.99 -31.97 10.73
CA ASN A 247 -25.18 -31.76 9.90
C ASN A 247 -24.78 -31.51 8.44
N GLU A 248 -23.78 -30.65 8.20
CA GLU A 248 -23.23 -30.38 6.88
C GLU A 248 -22.69 -31.65 6.23
N LYS A 249 -21.93 -32.47 6.98
CA LYS A 249 -21.46 -33.77 6.49
C LYS A 249 -22.62 -34.66 6.05
N LYS A 250 -23.67 -34.79 6.87
CA LYS A 250 -24.85 -35.61 6.52
C LYS A 250 -25.53 -35.10 5.26
N THR A 251 -25.76 -33.79 5.15
CA THR A 251 -26.37 -33.18 3.97
C THR A 251 -25.53 -33.44 2.73
N LEU A 252 -24.22 -33.22 2.78
CA LEU A 252 -23.31 -33.42 1.65
C LEU A 252 -23.15 -34.91 1.27
N SER A 253 -23.16 -35.84 2.24
CA SER A 253 -23.16 -37.27 1.95
C SER A 253 -24.42 -37.73 1.21
N SER A 254 -25.59 -37.17 1.53
CA SER A 254 -26.84 -37.50 0.82
C SER A 254 -26.79 -37.08 -0.66
N ILE A 255 -26.14 -35.95 -0.94
CA ILE A 255 -25.91 -35.46 -2.30
C ILE A 255 -24.99 -36.43 -3.06
N HIS A 256 -23.90 -36.88 -2.43
CA HIS A 256 -22.97 -37.85 -3.03
C HIS A 256 -23.64 -39.18 -3.39
N SER A 257 -24.47 -39.73 -2.50
CA SER A 257 -25.15 -41.01 -2.73
C SER A 257 -26.14 -40.98 -3.90
N THR A 258 -26.73 -39.81 -4.18
CA THR A 258 -27.72 -39.64 -5.26
C THR A 258 -27.06 -39.54 -6.65
N GLN A 259 -25.75 -39.23 -6.71
CA GLN A 259 -24.99 -39.12 -7.96
C GLN A 259 -24.35 -40.45 -8.41
N GLN A 260 -24.41 -41.50 -7.57
CA GLN A 260 -23.85 -42.83 -7.86
C GLN A 260 -24.88 -43.86 -8.31
N THR A 261 -26.15 -43.48 -8.40
CA THR A 261 -27.27 -44.26 -8.97
C THR A 261 -27.67 -43.71 -10.32
#